data_AF-A0A9Q1QK79-F1
#
_entry.id   AF-A0A9Q1QK79-F1
#
_cell.length_a   1.000
_cell.length_b   1.000
_cell.length_c   1.000
_cell.angle_alpha   90.00
_cell.angle_beta   90.00
_cell.angle_gamma   90.00
#
_symmetry.space_group_name_H-M   'P 1'
#
loop_
_entity.id
_entity.type
_entity.pdbx_description
1 polymer ?
#
loop_
_entity_poly.entity_id
_entity_poly.type
_entity_poly.pdbx_seq_one_letter_code
_entity_poly.pdbx_strand_id
1 'polypeptide(L)'
;MAYAYHHPSNNQELIDPRFVVGFLPRSPGFIYRPILHTVQVLDPRLGVALQCHPSVIIHMDVQRSISLRQFMAEEGLVPSPEEGQKRKVVIEKLKEIVRLWIQEVGRQRDLPENVIEAASATILTFGSYGLGVEYFVMSYVLSFKTGHLYVIERASYDGDEKLLMLKVHGSESDIDALCIGPWFASIEEDFFIHLYDFLKNTPEVSDIYCIKGAKVPLMRFKLEGISVDLPYARLQVMSVPENVDLLNPVFLTSIDEVSWKSISGVRVNQCILQLVPNLKNFQSLLRCIKFWAKRRGVYGNLFGFLGGVHLAILAAFICQRSLNAGLSILVMSFFDAFAGWPWPFPVALQDGVMQIREDFNERRSWMPIRLPCTYEHCQSNITRSTFNRIKGELVRGQNITRVGLLDTRPVFFMMTFYDDLTLNLLRPDFDWGDLFEPFVYRKTYPRFLKIYLSAGEKDDLVDWVGWVKSRFRSLILKLEDVQGFCDPNPTEYVETGDIETEPGFVFYWGLNPSRLARFNVDLVEDYFWKNITNGYQGKVGKMRLTIVQAFKAAKQHK
;
A
#
# COMPACT_ATOMS: atom_id res chain seq x y z
N MET A 1 77.74 7.78 -7.84
CA MET A 1 77.48 9.23 -8.06
C MET A 1 76.04 9.50 -7.66
N ALA A 2 75.87 10.38 -6.66
CA ALA A 2 74.82 11.39 -6.49
C ALA A 2 73.39 11.07 -6.98
N TYR A 3 72.41 10.98 -6.08
CA TYR A 3 71.43 12.05 -5.72
C TYR A 3 70.34 12.26 -6.83
N ALA A 4 69.07 12.57 -6.62
CA ALA A 4 68.12 12.64 -5.50
C ALA A 4 66.97 13.55 -5.97
N TYR A 5 65.73 13.18 -5.65
CA TYR A 5 64.63 14.05 -5.21
C TYR A 5 63.91 15.08 -6.15
N HIS A 6 62.58 14.91 -6.14
CA HIS A 6 61.51 15.88 -5.83
C HIS A 6 60.57 16.50 -6.90
N HIS A 7 59.30 16.06 -6.75
CA HIS A 7 58.00 16.75 -6.76
C HIS A 7 57.29 17.23 -8.06
N PRO A 8 55.94 17.15 -8.08
CA PRO A 8 55.10 17.22 -9.27
C PRO A 8 54.45 18.60 -9.48
N SER A 9 53.99 18.87 -10.70
CA SER A 9 53.00 19.93 -10.99
C SER A 9 52.23 19.63 -12.28
N ASN A 10 50.90 19.72 -12.17
CA ASN A 10 49.84 20.01 -13.16
C ASN A 10 50.20 20.13 -14.66
N ASN A 11 49.41 19.49 -15.56
CA ASN A 11 48.27 20.15 -16.23
C ASN A 11 47.50 19.25 -17.22
N GLN A 12 46.23 19.64 -17.39
CA GLN A 12 45.15 19.28 -18.33
C GLN A 12 45.53 18.77 -19.73
N GLU A 13 44.66 17.92 -20.32
CA GLU A 13 43.95 18.23 -21.59
C GLU A 13 42.84 17.21 -22.00
N LEU A 14 41.66 17.77 -22.30
CA LEU A 14 40.68 17.50 -23.38
C LEU A 14 40.00 16.11 -23.57
N ILE A 15 38.66 16.10 -23.44
CA ILE A 15 37.72 15.05 -23.93
C ILE A 15 36.82 15.66 -25.02
N ASP A 16 36.84 15.09 -26.24
CA ASP A 16 35.99 15.42 -27.40
C ASP A 16 34.61 14.71 -27.30
N PRO A 17 33.47 15.40 -27.45
CA PRO A 17 32.12 14.84 -27.32
C PRO A 17 31.49 14.50 -28.67
N ARG A 18 31.51 13.23 -29.09
CA ARG A 18 30.68 12.73 -30.21
C ARG A 18 30.13 11.33 -29.95
N PHE A 19 29.01 11.25 -29.22
CA PHE A 19 28.10 10.11 -29.29
C PHE A 19 26.91 10.45 -30.18
N VAL A 20 26.80 9.73 -31.30
CA VAL A 20 25.77 9.89 -32.32
C VAL A 20 24.46 9.26 -31.83
N VAL A 21 23.42 10.08 -31.74
CA VAL A 21 22.04 9.72 -31.44
C VAL A 21 21.40 9.10 -32.70
N GLY A 22 20.97 7.84 -32.61
CA GLY A 22 20.12 7.20 -33.61
C GLY A 22 18.67 7.71 -33.48
N PHE A 23 18.16 8.30 -34.56
CA PHE A 23 16.79 8.81 -34.69
C PHE A 23 15.78 7.68 -34.93
N LEU A 24 14.64 7.72 -34.23
CA LEU A 24 13.38 7.07 -34.63
C LEU A 24 12.28 8.13 -34.79
N PRO A 25 11.29 7.91 -35.69
CA PRO A 25 10.54 8.99 -36.33
C PRO A 25 9.49 9.65 -35.43
N ARG A 26 9.39 10.97 -35.59
CA ARG A 26 8.40 11.85 -34.95
C ARG A 26 6.99 11.56 -35.48
N SER A 27 6.05 11.28 -34.57
CA SER A 27 4.63 11.56 -34.79
C SER A 27 4.22 12.79 -33.95
N PRO A 28 3.33 13.67 -34.43
CA PRO A 28 3.15 15.01 -33.88
C PRO A 28 2.04 15.07 -32.83
N GLY A 29 2.31 15.79 -31.76
CA GLY A 29 1.30 16.25 -30.80
C GLY A 29 1.43 15.61 -29.42
N PHE A 30 2.18 16.29 -28.55
CA PHE A 30 2.09 16.40 -27.08
C PHE A 30 3.50 16.65 -26.54
N ILE A 31 3.84 17.92 -26.37
CA ILE A 31 5.08 18.34 -25.71
C ILE A 31 4.92 18.07 -24.22
N TYR A 32 5.47 16.96 -23.72
CA TYR A 32 5.69 16.77 -22.29
C TYR A 32 6.92 17.59 -21.88
N ARG A 33 6.70 18.69 -21.16
CA ARG A 33 7.77 19.41 -20.47
C ARG A 33 8.22 18.59 -19.25
N PRO A 34 9.53 18.41 -19.01
CA PRO A 34 10.02 17.87 -17.76
C PRO A 34 9.67 18.85 -16.64
N ILE A 35 8.99 18.37 -15.59
CA ILE A 35 8.75 19.17 -14.39
C ILE A 35 10.04 19.19 -13.57
N LEU A 36 10.95 20.04 -14.01
CA LEU A 36 11.79 20.86 -13.15
C LEU A 36 11.39 22.29 -13.48
N HIS A 37 10.17 22.66 -13.11
CA HIS A 37 9.79 24.06 -13.16
C HIS A 37 10.54 24.75 -12.02
N THR A 38 11.56 25.53 -12.38
CA THR A 38 11.74 26.85 -11.77
C THR A 38 10.33 27.46 -11.70
N VAL A 39 9.80 27.67 -10.50
CA VAL A 39 8.47 28.25 -10.32
C VAL A 39 8.56 29.71 -10.78
N GLN A 40 8.16 29.97 -12.03
CA GLN A 40 7.85 31.32 -12.51
C GLN A 40 6.34 31.48 -12.45
N VAL A 41 5.86 32.18 -11.42
CA VAL A 41 4.51 32.78 -11.44
C VAL A 41 4.70 34.22 -11.94
N LEU A 42 4.28 34.48 -13.17
CA LEU A 42 4.16 35.84 -13.69
C LEU A 42 2.83 36.43 -13.19
N ASP A 43 2.89 37.35 -12.23
CA ASP A 43 1.83 38.34 -12.02
C ASP A 43 2.06 39.49 -13.03
N PRO A 44 1.13 39.74 -13.98
CA PRO A 44 1.27 40.83 -14.95
C PRO A 44 1.25 42.23 -14.35
N ARG A 45 1.17 42.40 -13.01
CA ARG A 45 1.14 43.72 -12.36
C ARG A 45 2.35 44.06 -11.48
N LEU A 46 3.29 43.13 -11.20
CA LEU A 46 4.31 43.38 -10.17
C LEU A 46 5.77 42.97 -10.45
N GLY A 47 6.11 42.40 -11.61
CA GLY A 47 7.46 42.50 -12.18
C GLY A 47 8.68 42.03 -11.36
N VAL A 48 8.55 41.34 -10.23
CA VAL A 48 9.69 40.81 -9.46
C VAL A 48 9.40 39.40 -8.94
N ALA A 49 10.12 38.41 -9.46
CA ALA A 49 10.14 37.05 -8.95
C ALA A 49 11.28 36.91 -7.93
N LEU A 50 10.94 36.74 -6.64
CA LEU A 50 11.92 36.26 -5.67
C LEU A 50 12.15 34.76 -5.89
N GLN A 51 13.30 34.41 -6.48
CA GLN A 51 13.76 33.04 -6.57
C GLN A 51 14.49 32.66 -5.27
N CYS A 52 13.98 31.68 -4.52
CA CYS A 52 14.75 31.04 -3.47
C CYS A 52 15.96 30.34 -4.08
N HIS A 53 17.16 30.59 -3.55
CA HIS A 53 18.38 29.97 -4.06
C HIS A 53 18.28 28.43 -3.92
N PRO A 54 18.66 27.62 -4.94
CA PRO A 54 18.53 26.17 -4.90
C PRO A 54 19.14 25.49 -3.66
N SER A 55 20.21 26.05 -3.11
CA SER A 55 20.85 25.54 -1.88
C SER A 55 19.94 25.62 -0.64
N VAL A 56 19.07 26.63 -0.57
CA VAL A 56 18.11 26.79 0.54
C VAL A 56 17.06 25.68 0.49
N ILE A 57 16.54 25.38 -0.70
CA ILE A 57 15.53 24.34 -0.91
C ILE A 57 16.10 22.96 -0.54
N ILE A 58 17.35 22.69 -0.93
CA ILE A 58 18.06 21.45 -0.59
C ILE A 58 18.27 21.35 0.93
N HIS A 59 18.74 22.41 1.58
CA HIS A 59 18.95 22.42 3.02
C HIS A 59 17.63 22.22 3.79
N MET A 60 16.55 22.88 3.36
CA MET A 60 15.22 22.72 3.95
C MET A 60 14.68 21.30 3.82
N ASP A 61 14.82 20.66 2.65
CA ASP A 61 14.39 19.27 2.44
C ASP A 61 15.19 18.30 3.31
N VAL A 62 16.50 18.52 3.46
CA VAL A 62 17.34 17.70 4.36
C VAL A 62 16.85 17.79 5.80
N GLN A 63 16.67 19.00 6.34
CA GLN A 63 16.21 19.18 7.73
C GLN A 63 14.80 18.63 7.97
N ARG A 64 13.86 18.89 7.05
CA ARG A 64 12.50 18.33 7.15
C ARG A 64 12.47 16.82 7.01
N SER A 65 13.32 16.25 6.16
CA SER A 65 13.44 14.80 6.02
C SER A 65 14.04 14.16 7.27
N ILE A 66 14.95 14.83 7.98
CA ILE A 66 15.47 14.37 9.29
C ILE A 66 14.35 14.40 10.33
N SER A 67 13.68 15.54 10.49
CA SER A 67 12.55 15.71 11.42
C SER A 67 11.42 14.70 11.16
N LEU A 68 11.09 14.43 9.89
CA LEU A 68 10.08 13.44 9.54
C LEU A 68 10.49 12.02 9.96
N ARG A 69 11.76 11.64 9.74
CA ARG A 69 12.25 10.33 10.17
C ARG A 69 12.23 10.17 11.69
N GLN A 70 12.52 11.26 12.41
CA GLN A 70 12.39 11.27 13.87
C GLN A 70 10.94 11.08 14.30
N PHE A 71 10.00 11.83 13.73
CA PHE A 71 8.56 11.66 13.96
C PHE A 71 8.10 10.22 13.67
N MET A 72 8.55 9.63 12.56
CA MET A 72 8.25 8.24 12.22
C MET A 72 8.75 7.25 13.27
N ALA A 73 9.91 7.50 13.89
CA ALA A 73 10.44 6.65 14.94
C ALA A 73 9.65 6.81 16.25
N GLU A 74 9.30 8.05 16.62
CA GLU A 74 8.52 8.38 17.82
C GLU A 74 7.10 7.79 17.78
N GLU A 75 6.45 7.82 16.62
CA GLU A 75 5.11 7.22 16.41
C GLU A 75 5.17 5.70 16.12
N GLY A 76 6.36 5.07 16.13
CA GLY A 76 6.51 3.62 15.95
C GLY A 76 6.18 3.11 14.54
N LEU A 77 6.34 3.95 13.50
CA LEU A 77 6.11 3.56 12.10
C LEU A 77 7.20 2.63 11.56
N VAL A 78 8.36 2.63 12.21
CA VAL A 78 9.48 1.75 11.88
C VAL A 78 9.45 0.56 12.85
N PRO A 79 9.33 -0.68 12.35
CA PRO A 79 9.35 -1.89 13.20
C PRO A 79 10.67 -1.97 14.00
N SER A 80 10.63 -2.60 15.16
CA SER A 80 11.87 -2.92 15.86
C SER A 80 12.65 -4.03 15.13
N PRO A 81 13.99 -4.09 15.26
CA PRO A 81 14.78 -5.21 14.72
C PRO A 81 14.37 -6.57 15.27
N GLU A 82 13.88 -6.61 16.52
CA GLU A 82 13.40 -7.84 17.17
C GLU A 82 12.09 -8.34 16.55
N GLU A 83 11.12 -7.45 16.33
CA GLU A 83 9.92 -7.78 15.56
C GLU A 83 10.32 -8.25 14.16
N GLY A 84 11.28 -7.53 13.55
CA GLY A 84 12.12 -7.90 12.41
C GLY A 84 12.37 -9.39 12.32
N GLN A 85 13.20 -9.85 13.25
CA GLN A 85 13.66 -11.21 13.37
C GLN A 85 12.53 -12.21 13.67
N LYS A 86 11.59 -11.87 14.55
CA LYS A 86 10.48 -12.77 14.92
C LYS A 86 9.68 -13.21 13.68
N ARG A 87 9.35 -12.28 12.78
CA ARG A 87 8.61 -12.63 11.54
C ARG A 87 9.45 -13.42 10.55
N LYS A 88 10.77 -13.16 10.48
CA LYS A 88 11.67 -13.97 9.66
C LYS A 88 11.68 -15.43 10.13
N VAL A 89 11.78 -15.66 11.44
CA VAL A 89 11.70 -17.00 12.03
C VAL A 89 10.37 -17.68 11.69
N VAL A 90 9.25 -16.97 11.81
CA VAL A 90 7.92 -17.49 11.43
C VAL A 90 7.85 -17.90 9.96
N ILE A 91 8.41 -17.10 9.04
CA ILE A 91 8.41 -17.42 7.60
C ILE A 91 9.30 -18.64 7.30
N GLU A 92 10.48 -18.71 7.89
CA GLU A 92 11.39 -19.86 7.69
C GLU A 92 10.78 -21.15 8.25
N LYS A 93 10.12 -21.09 9.42
CA LYS A 93 9.33 -22.20 9.94
C LYS A 93 8.20 -22.60 8.99
N LEU A 94 7.47 -21.62 8.44
CA LEU A 94 6.38 -21.89 7.52
C LEU A 94 6.88 -22.53 6.21
N LYS A 95 8.03 -22.08 5.67
CA LYS A 95 8.70 -22.71 4.53
C LYS A 95 9.03 -24.18 4.81
N GLU A 96 9.57 -24.48 5.98
CA GLU A 96 9.89 -25.86 6.35
C GLU A 96 8.63 -26.73 6.47
N ILE A 97 7.56 -26.19 7.07
CA ILE A 97 6.27 -26.88 7.15
C ILE A 97 5.73 -27.23 5.75
N VAL A 98 5.70 -26.27 4.82
CA VAL A 98 5.17 -26.55 3.46
C VAL A 98 6.08 -27.48 2.66
N ARG A 99 7.39 -27.46 2.92
CA ARG A 99 8.36 -28.39 2.32
C ARG A 99 8.10 -29.83 2.79
N LEU A 100 7.89 -30.05 4.09
CA LEU A 100 7.58 -31.37 4.62
C LEU A 100 6.20 -31.87 4.14
N TRP A 101 5.21 -30.99 4.14
CA TRP A 101 3.88 -31.29 3.62
C TRP A 101 3.93 -31.77 2.16
N ILE A 102 4.67 -31.09 1.27
CA ILE A 102 4.66 -31.48 -0.14
C ILE A 102 5.36 -32.82 -0.40
N GLN A 103 6.37 -33.17 0.39
CA GLN A 103 7.02 -34.47 0.32
C GLN A 103 6.07 -35.60 0.73
N GLU A 104 5.27 -35.37 1.78
CA GLU A 104 4.27 -36.32 2.23
C GLU A 104 3.15 -36.51 1.20
N VAL A 105 2.70 -35.42 0.60
CA VAL A 105 1.77 -35.44 -0.52
C VAL A 105 2.34 -36.20 -1.73
N GLY A 106 3.64 -36.09 -1.99
CA GLY A 106 4.33 -36.85 -3.03
C GLY A 106 4.35 -38.36 -2.75
N ARG A 107 4.55 -38.76 -1.48
CA ARG A 107 4.47 -40.17 -1.04
C ARG A 107 3.07 -40.74 -1.23
N GLN A 108 2.04 -39.99 -0.87
CA GLN A 108 0.63 -40.42 -1.02
C GLN A 108 0.22 -40.63 -2.48
N ARG A 109 0.96 -40.02 -3.43
CA ARG A 109 0.76 -40.20 -4.87
C ARG A 109 1.70 -41.21 -5.51
N ASP A 110 2.42 -42.00 -4.71
CA ASP A 110 3.39 -43.00 -5.16
C ASP A 110 4.41 -42.43 -6.16
N LEU A 111 4.84 -41.18 -5.95
CA LEU A 111 5.88 -40.58 -6.79
C LEU A 111 7.24 -41.27 -6.54
N PRO A 112 8.14 -41.30 -7.53
CA PRO A 112 9.48 -41.86 -7.34
C PRO A 112 10.24 -41.16 -6.20
N GLU A 113 11.00 -41.91 -5.39
CA GLU A 113 11.70 -41.35 -4.22
C GLU A 113 12.61 -40.17 -4.58
N ASN A 114 13.32 -40.25 -5.71
CA ASN A 114 14.16 -39.16 -6.22
C ASN A 114 13.35 -37.88 -6.55
N VAL A 115 12.09 -38.03 -6.93
CA VAL A 115 11.16 -36.92 -7.17
C VAL A 115 10.63 -36.38 -5.85
N ILE A 116 10.35 -37.24 -4.87
CA ILE A 116 9.91 -36.84 -3.53
C ILE A 116 11.01 -36.05 -2.80
N GLU A 117 12.24 -36.53 -2.84
CA GLU A 117 13.39 -35.83 -2.25
C GLU A 117 13.60 -34.45 -2.88
N ALA A 118 13.39 -34.33 -4.19
CA ALA A 118 13.49 -33.08 -4.94
C ALA A 118 12.22 -32.21 -4.90
N ALA A 119 11.09 -32.72 -4.42
CA ALA A 119 9.83 -31.99 -4.38
C ALA A 119 9.91 -30.86 -3.36
N SER A 120 9.62 -29.65 -3.82
CA SER A 120 9.56 -28.47 -2.96
C SER A 120 8.32 -27.63 -3.25
N ALA A 121 7.82 -27.03 -2.19
CA ALA A 121 6.88 -25.93 -2.17
C ALA A 121 7.58 -24.74 -1.51
N THR A 122 7.17 -23.52 -1.84
CA THR A 122 7.78 -22.32 -1.25
C THR A 122 6.72 -21.36 -0.72
N ILE A 123 7.18 -20.40 0.06
CA ILE A 123 6.39 -19.29 0.59
C ILE A 123 6.94 -17.99 0.02
N LEU A 124 6.08 -17.22 -0.66
CA LEU A 124 6.38 -15.86 -1.08
C LEU A 124 5.58 -14.85 -0.27
N THR A 125 6.25 -13.94 0.42
CA THR A 125 5.55 -12.89 1.17
C THR A 125 5.17 -11.71 0.27
N PHE A 126 3.98 -11.17 0.47
CA PHE A 126 3.48 -10.03 -0.30
C PHE A 126 2.75 -9.02 0.60
N GLY A 127 1.95 -8.15 0.00
CA GLY A 127 1.25 -7.10 0.73
C GLY A 127 2.22 -6.13 1.41
N SER A 128 1.82 -5.62 2.58
CA SER A 128 2.61 -4.61 3.30
C SER A 128 3.88 -5.17 3.95
N TYR A 129 3.92 -6.49 4.22
CA TYR A 129 5.13 -7.17 4.66
C TYR A 129 6.11 -7.34 3.51
N GLY A 130 5.65 -7.93 2.39
CA GLY A 130 6.50 -8.19 1.23
C GLY A 130 7.10 -6.94 0.58
N LEU A 131 6.46 -5.77 0.69
CA LEU A 131 7.04 -4.50 0.19
C LEU A 131 8.29 -4.02 0.95
N GLY A 132 8.78 -4.76 1.95
CA GLY A 132 10.18 -4.59 2.36
C GLY A 132 10.83 -5.82 2.97
N VAL A 133 10.62 -6.94 2.30
CA VAL A 133 11.55 -8.08 2.30
C VAL A 133 12.47 -7.94 1.09
N GLU A 134 13.69 -8.45 1.18
CA GLU A 134 14.60 -8.59 0.04
C GLU A 134 13.89 -9.30 -1.12
N TYR A 135 13.89 -8.64 -2.27
CA TYR A 135 13.84 -9.33 -3.55
C TYR A 135 15.22 -9.15 -4.16
N PHE A 136 15.87 -10.25 -4.55
CA PHE A 136 17.03 -10.17 -5.41
C PHE A 136 16.61 -9.48 -6.71
N VAL A 137 16.93 -8.19 -6.84
CA VAL A 137 16.77 -7.50 -8.12
C VAL A 137 17.90 -7.98 -9.01
N MET A 138 17.60 -8.94 -9.88
CA MET A 138 18.53 -9.30 -10.96
C MET A 138 18.57 -8.13 -11.95
N SER A 139 19.61 -7.31 -11.83
CA SER A 139 19.88 -6.26 -12.81
C SER A 139 20.63 -6.85 -14.00
N TYR A 140 19.98 -6.84 -15.17
CA TYR A 140 20.62 -7.20 -16.44
C TYR A 140 21.28 -5.95 -17.03
N VAL A 141 22.61 -5.92 -17.09
CA VAL A 141 23.34 -4.87 -17.80
C VAL A 141 23.70 -5.40 -19.18
N LEU A 142 23.18 -4.77 -20.22
CA LEU A 142 23.61 -5.02 -21.59
C LEU A 142 24.98 -4.37 -21.81
N SER A 143 26.00 -5.18 -22.06
CA SER A 143 27.36 -4.73 -22.35
C SER A 143 27.75 -5.11 -23.77
N PHE A 144 28.18 -4.12 -24.55
CA PHE A 144 28.76 -4.37 -25.87
C PHE A 144 30.28 -4.42 -25.76
N LYS A 145 30.86 -5.58 -26.04
CA LYS A 145 32.30 -5.73 -26.31
C LYS A 145 32.48 -6.44 -27.64
N THR A 146 33.45 -5.98 -28.44
CA THR A 146 33.90 -6.65 -29.68
C THR A 146 32.78 -7.08 -30.65
N GLY A 147 31.74 -6.24 -30.81
CA GLY A 147 30.64 -6.52 -31.75
C GLY A 147 29.60 -7.55 -31.27
N HIS A 148 29.69 -8.03 -30.03
CA HIS A 148 28.72 -8.94 -29.43
C HIS A 148 28.01 -8.28 -28.23
N LEU A 149 26.70 -8.50 -28.15
CA LEU A 149 25.85 -8.13 -27.03
C LEU A 149 25.99 -9.20 -25.94
N TYR A 150 26.53 -8.81 -24.79
CA TYR A 150 26.58 -9.66 -23.60
C TYR A 150 25.52 -9.22 -22.61
N VAL A 151 24.69 -10.15 -22.15
CA VAL A 151 23.90 -9.97 -20.94
C VAL A 151 24.86 -10.22 -19.77
N ILE A 152 25.26 -9.16 -19.07
CA ILE A 152 26.06 -9.29 -17.86
C ILE A 152 25.11 -9.37 -16.68
N GLU A 153 25.09 -10.52 -16.03
CA GLU A 153 24.50 -10.70 -14.71
C GLU A 153 25.34 -9.92 -13.70
N ARG A 154 24.78 -8.82 -13.17
CA ARG A 154 25.33 -8.17 -11.99
C ARG A 154 24.47 -8.55 -10.80
N ALA A 155 24.95 -9.53 -10.03
CA ALA A 155 24.60 -9.63 -8.63
C ALA A 155 25.27 -8.46 -7.89
N SER A 156 24.51 -7.43 -7.54
CA SER A 156 24.98 -6.37 -6.66
C SER A 156 24.96 -6.91 -5.22
N TYR A 157 26.01 -7.61 -4.81
CA TYR A 157 26.33 -7.78 -3.39
C TYR A 157 27.11 -6.54 -2.95
N ASP A 158 26.41 -5.56 -2.36
CA ASP A 158 27.10 -4.53 -1.58
C ASP A 158 27.27 -5.09 -0.16
N GLY A 159 28.50 -5.52 0.12
CA GLY A 159 28.88 -6.42 1.20
C GLY A 159 28.94 -5.80 2.60
N ASP A 160 28.25 -4.69 2.87
CA ASP A 160 28.29 -4.01 4.17
C ASP A 160 26.94 -3.40 4.62
N GLU A 161 25.80 -3.89 4.10
CA GLU A 161 24.48 -3.47 4.59
C GLU A 161 23.98 -4.41 5.70
N LYS A 162 24.07 -3.93 6.95
CA LYS A 162 23.26 -4.41 8.08
C LYS A 162 21.81 -4.61 7.61
N LEU A 163 21.38 -5.87 7.55
CA LEU A 163 20.00 -6.37 7.33
C LEU A 163 18.92 -5.33 7.64
N LEU A 164 18.52 -4.55 6.63
CA LEU A 164 17.37 -3.65 6.72
C LEU A 164 16.14 -4.39 6.19
N MET A 165 15.66 -5.36 6.97
CA MET A 165 14.31 -5.91 6.81
C MET A 165 13.31 -4.76 7.08
N LEU A 166 12.72 -4.20 6.03
CA LEU A 166 11.95 -2.95 6.10
C LEU A 166 10.45 -3.23 6.05
N LYS A 167 9.85 -3.39 7.21
CA LYS A 167 8.42 -3.70 7.30
C LYS A 167 7.57 -2.44 7.10
N VAL A 168 6.63 -2.41 6.15
CA VAL A 168 5.62 -1.34 5.96
C VAL A 168 4.35 -1.65 6.78
N HIS A 169 4.51 -2.48 7.80
CA HIS A 169 3.46 -3.04 8.62
C HIS A 169 3.65 -2.56 10.07
N GLY A 170 2.56 -2.41 10.82
CA GLY A 170 2.64 -2.13 12.26
C GLY A 170 2.92 -3.43 13.05
N SER A 171 3.21 -3.31 14.34
CA SER A 171 3.45 -4.45 15.25
C SER A 171 2.33 -5.51 15.17
N GLU A 172 1.08 -5.08 15.00
CA GLU A 172 -0.13 -5.91 14.92
C GLU A 172 -0.51 -6.41 13.51
N SER A 173 0.24 -6.06 12.46
CA SER A 173 -0.18 -6.41 11.09
C SER A 173 0.03 -7.89 10.77
N ASP A 174 -0.86 -8.48 9.98
CA ASP A 174 -0.75 -9.88 9.54
C ASP A 174 0.42 -10.09 8.56
N ILE A 175 0.90 -11.33 8.43
CA ILE A 175 1.81 -11.74 7.35
C ILE A 175 0.96 -12.25 6.18
N ASP A 176 0.96 -11.51 5.07
CA ASP A 176 0.43 -11.98 3.79
C ASP A 176 1.48 -12.89 3.12
N ALA A 177 1.22 -14.20 3.05
CA ALA A 177 2.15 -15.20 2.54
C ALA A 177 1.47 -16.10 1.49
N LEU A 178 1.99 -16.17 0.27
CA LEU A 178 1.51 -17.07 -0.75
C LEU A 178 2.23 -18.42 -0.64
N CYS A 179 1.48 -19.49 -0.39
CA CYS A 179 1.98 -20.85 -0.54
C CYS A 179 1.93 -21.25 -2.02
N ILE A 180 3.06 -21.69 -2.55
CA ILE A 180 3.19 -22.12 -3.94
C ILE A 180 3.57 -23.60 -3.97
N GLY A 181 2.69 -24.41 -4.55
CA GLY A 181 2.91 -25.84 -4.72
C GLY A 181 3.08 -26.28 -6.17
N PRO A 182 3.63 -27.50 -6.39
CA PRO A 182 3.76 -28.13 -7.69
C PRO A 182 2.41 -28.65 -8.21
N TRP A 183 2.38 -29.07 -9.49
CA TRP A 183 1.13 -29.40 -10.20
C TRP A 183 0.32 -30.53 -9.57
N PHE A 184 0.99 -31.43 -8.86
CA PHE A 184 0.35 -32.58 -8.25
C PHE A 184 -0.40 -32.22 -6.97
N ALA A 185 -0.09 -31.11 -6.28
CA ALA A 185 -0.82 -30.70 -5.08
C ALA A 185 -2.02 -29.81 -5.43
N SER A 186 -3.22 -30.30 -5.15
CA SER A 186 -4.50 -29.61 -5.34
C SER A 186 -4.84 -28.66 -4.19
N ILE A 187 -5.72 -27.69 -4.46
CA ILE A 187 -6.18 -26.77 -3.42
C ILE A 187 -7.25 -27.42 -2.52
N GLU A 188 -8.14 -28.23 -3.08
CA GLU A 188 -9.29 -28.81 -2.37
C GLU A 188 -8.88 -29.87 -1.35
N GLU A 189 -7.99 -30.77 -1.74
CA GLU A 189 -7.57 -31.92 -0.94
C GLU A 189 -6.23 -31.63 -0.24
N ASP A 190 -5.17 -31.34 -1.00
CA ASP A 190 -3.83 -31.24 -0.42
C ASP A 190 -3.68 -29.97 0.44
N PHE A 191 -4.12 -28.83 -0.07
CA PHE A 191 -4.03 -27.59 0.70
C PHE A 191 -5.07 -27.58 1.83
N PHE A 192 -6.38 -27.54 1.52
CA PHE A 192 -7.42 -27.33 2.54
C PHE A 192 -7.69 -28.49 3.50
N ILE A 193 -7.15 -29.69 3.25
CA ILE A 193 -7.30 -30.84 4.16
C ILE A 193 -5.92 -31.22 4.69
N HIS A 194 -5.00 -31.66 3.84
CA HIS A 194 -3.72 -32.21 4.31
C HIS A 194 -2.81 -31.15 4.98
N LEU A 195 -2.60 -29.98 4.35
CA LEU A 195 -1.81 -28.91 4.98
C LEU A 195 -2.51 -28.34 6.21
N TYR A 196 -3.85 -28.24 6.18
CA TYR A 196 -4.63 -27.82 7.33
C TYR A 196 -4.39 -28.74 8.53
N ASP A 197 -4.48 -30.06 8.35
CA ASP A 197 -4.24 -31.03 9.42
C ASP A 197 -2.77 -31.00 9.88
N PHE A 198 -1.83 -30.81 8.96
CA PHE A 198 -0.41 -30.66 9.28
C PHE A 198 -0.17 -29.44 10.18
N LEU A 199 -0.74 -28.28 9.82
CA LEU A 199 -0.66 -27.05 10.60
C LEU A 199 -1.38 -27.19 11.94
N LYS A 200 -2.56 -27.80 11.97
CA LYS A 200 -3.35 -28.02 13.19
C LYS A 200 -2.62 -28.91 14.21
N ASN A 201 -1.82 -29.85 13.74
CA ASN A 201 -1.00 -30.72 14.58
C ASN A 201 0.36 -30.10 14.98
N THR A 202 0.67 -28.89 14.50
CA THR A 202 1.89 -28.17 14.86
C THR A 202 1.66 -27.37 16.15
N PRO A 203 2.39 -27.63 17.26
CA PRO A 203 2.14 -27.03 18.57
C PRO A 203 2.17 -25.50 18.61
N GLU A 204 2.96 -24.87 17.73
CA GLU A 204 3.10 -23.42 17.66
C GLU A 204 1.99 -22.72 16.86
N VAL A 205 1.08 -23.49 16.26
CA VAL A 205 -0.06 -22.97 15.47
C VAL A 205 -1.31 -22.88 16.35
N SER A 206 -2.00 -21.74 16.29
CA SER A 206 -3.29 -21.53 16.94
C SER A 206 -4.26 -20.79 16.03
N ASP A 207 -5.54 -20.74 16.42
CA ASP A 207 -6.60 -19.99 15.73
C ASP A 207 -6.71 -20.30 14.22
N ILE A 208 -6.50 -21.57 13.82
CA ILE A 208 -6.53 -21.98 12.41
C ILE A 208 -7.96 -22.19 11.88
N TYR A 209 -8.27 -21.59 10.73
CA TYR A 209 -9.53 -21.80 10.00
C TYR A 209 -9.38 -21.53 8.50
N CYS A 210 -10.33 -22.03 7.71
CA CYS A 210 -10.32 -21.92 6.24
C CYS A 210 -11.38 -20.94 5.73
N ILE A 211 -11.02 -20.09 4.77
CA ILE A 211 -11.94 -19.20 4.06
C ILE A 211 -12.02 -19.66 2.59
N LYS A 212 -12.98 -20.53 2.29
CA LYS A 212 -13.13 -21.15 0.94
C LYS A 212 -13.98 -20.31 -0.03
N GLY A 213 -14.97 -19.59 0.47
CA GLY A 213 -15.93 -18.82 -0.35
C GLY A 213 -15.47 -17.43 -0.80
N ALA A 214 -14.22 -17.05 -0.53
CA ALA A 214 -13.67 -15.76 -0.92
C ALA A 214 -13.17 -15.75 -2.37
N LYS A 215 -13.00 -14.56 -2.94
CA LYS A 215 -12.41 -14.39 -4.30
C LYS A 215 -11.01 -14.99 -4.41
N VAL A 216 -10.25 -14.95 -3.32
CA VAL A 216 -8.97 -15.64 -3.13
C VAL A 216 -9.14 -16.52 -1.90
N PRO A 217 -9.34 -17.84 -2.08
CA PRO A 217 -9.43 -18.79 -0.97
C PRO A 217 -8.11 -18.84 -0.19
N LEU A 218 -8.19 -18.90 1.14
CA LEU A 218 -7.01 -18.87 2.01
C LEU A 218 -7.25 -19.55 3.36
N MET A 219 -6.17 -19.88 4.06
CA MET A 219 -6.18 -20.21 5.48
C MET A 219 -5.73 -19.02 6.32
N ARG A 220 -6.33 -18.87 7.50
CA ARG A 220 -5.86 -17.96 8.53
C ARG A 220 -5.48 -18.73 9.76
N PHE A 221 -4.36 -18.35 10.36
CA PHE A 221 -3.88 -18.93 11.61
C PHE A 221 -2.90 -17.98 12.28
N LYS A 222 -2.52 -18.29 13.52
CA LYS A 222 -1.39 -17.68 14.20
C LYS A 222 -0.27 -18.70 14.32
N LEU A 223 0.94 -18.32 13.93
CA LEU A 223 2.16 -19.09 14.14
C LEU A 223 3.08 -18.31 15.07
N GLU A 224 3.41 -18.86 16.24
CA GLU A 224 4.14 -18.17 17.31
C GLU A 224 3.50 -16.84 17.74
N GLY A 225 2.17 -16.82 17.71
CA GLY A 225 1.34 -15.65 18.01
C GLY A 225 1.31 -14.58 16.92
N ILE A 226 1.92 -14.81 15.74
CA ILE A 226 1.83 -13.91 14.59
C ILE A 226 0.76 -14.41 13.62
N SER A 227 -0.22 -13.58 13.32
CA SER A 227 -1.26 -13.87 12.34
C SER A 227 -0.68 -14.01 10.92
N VAL A 228 -1.12 -15.04 10.20
CA VAL A 228 -0.73 -15.35 8.82
C VAL A 228 -1.99 -15.55 7.97
N ASP A 229 -2.08 -14.81 6.87
CA ASP A 229 -3.05 -15.04 5.79
C ASP A 229 -2.32 -15.81 4.68
N LEU A 230 -2.68 -17.08 4.50
CA LEU A 230 -2.01 -18.02 3.61
C LEU A 230 -2.93 -18.43 2.44
N PRO A 231 -2.98 -17.67 1.33
CA PRO A 231 -3.52 -18.18 0.07
C PRO A 231 -2.61 -19.24 -0.56
N TYR A 232 -3.18 -20.00 -1.50
CA TYR A 232 -2.48 -21.03 -2.26
C TYR A 232 -2.49 -20.75 -3.76
N ALA A 233 -1.41 -21.10 -4.43
CA ALA A 233 -1.34 -21.16 -5.88
C ALA A 233 -0.57 -22.40 -6.34
N ARG A 234 -1.04 -22.98 -7.43
CA ARG A 234 -0.45 -24.16 -8.04
C ARG A 234 0.28 -23.78 -9.32
N LEU A 235 1.55 -24.20 -9.43
CA LEU A 235 2.35 -24.03 -10.64
C LEU A 235 2.48 -25.34 -11.41
N GLN A 236 2.63 -25.25 -12.74
CA GLN A 236 2.82 -26.40 -13.63
C GLN A 236 4.28 -26.88 -13.64
N VAL A 237 4.85 -27.13 -12.45
CA VAL A 237 6.23 -27.59 -12.25
C VAL A 237 6.28 -28.79 -11.30
N MET A 238 7.26 -29.67 -11.49
CA MET A 238 7.48 -30.81 -10.59
C MET A 238 7.97 -30.39 -9.21
N SER A 239 8.78 -29.34 -9.16
CA SER A 239 9.41 -28.83 -7.94
C SER A 239 9.46 -27.31 -8.03
N VAL A 240 9.04 -26.61 -6.96
CA VAL A 240 8.94 -25.15 -6.95
C VAL A 240 10.27 -24.55 -6.45
N PRO A 241 10.96 -23.73 -7.25
CA PRO A 241 12.19 -23.07 -6.81
C PRO A 241 11.94 -22.18 -5.57
N GLU A 242 12.90 -22.14 -4.63
CA GLU A 242 12.74 -21.35 -3.41
C GLU A 242 12.47 -19.86 -3.72
N ASN A 243 13.20 -19.30 -4.69
CA ASN A 243 13.12 -17.91 -5.13
C ASN A 243 12.40 -17.77 -6.48
N VAL A 244 11.19 -18.32 -6.59
CA VAL A 244 10.42 -18.28 -7.84
C VAL A 244 10.08 -16.83 -8.26
N ASP A 245 10.48 -16.47 -9.48
CA ASP A 245 10.13 -15.18 -10.10
C ASP A 245 8.79 -15.30 -10.83
N LEU A 246 7.72 -14.77 -10.23
CA LEU A 246 6.37 -14.80 -10.80
C LEU A 246 6.15 -13.73 -11.87
N LEU A 247 7.17 -12.96 -12.23
CA LEU A 247 7.16 -12.11 -13.43
C LEU A 247 7.61 -12.87 -14.67
N ASN A 248 8.33 -13.98 -14.51
CA ASN A 248 8.75 -14.82 -15.61
C ASN A 248 7.54 -15.55 -16.23
N PRO A 249 7.22 -15.34 -17.52
CA PRO A 249 6.08 -15.96 -18.20
C PRO A 249 6.08 -17.48 -18.16
N VAL A 250 7.24 -18.14 -18.02
CA VAL A 250 7.35 -19.61 -17.97
C VAL A 250 6.50 -20.20 -16.86
N PHE A 251 6.54 -19.60 -15.66
CA PHE A 251 5.75 -20.08 -14.52
C PHE A 251 4.25 -19.78 -14.66
N LEU A 252 3.89 -18.85 -15.55
CA LEU A 252 2.52 -18.34 -15.72
C LEU A 252 1.72 -19.09 -16.79
N THR A 253 2.31 -20.11 -17.39
CA THR A 253 1.63 -20.94 -18.39
C THR A 253 0.59 -21.85 -17.74
N SER A 254 -0.62 -21.87 -18.30
CA SER A 254 -1.70 -22.78 -17.87
C SER A 254 -2.07 -22.72 -16.38
N ILE A 255 -2.00 -21.52 -15.78
CA ILE A 255 -2.46 -21.26 -14.41
C ILE A 255 -3.99 -21.13 -14.39
N ASP A 256 -4.64 -21.78 -13.43
CA ASP A 256 -6.09 -21.67 -13.21
C ASP A 256 -6.49 -20.31 -12.63
N GLU A 257 -7.77 -19.93 -12.74
CA GLU A 257 -8.25 -18.61 -12.33
C GLU A 257 -8.03 -18.32 -10.83
N VAL A 258 -8.09 -19.34 -9.96
CA VAL A 258 -7.91 -19.18 -8.51
C VAL A 258 -6.44 -18.91 -8.21
N SER A 259 -5.54 -19.75 -8.72
CA SER A 259 -4.09 -19.57 -8.60
C SER A 259 -3.63 -18.24 -9.19
N TRP A 260 -4.22 -17.79 -10.31
CA TRP A 260 -3.92 -16.48 -10.90
C TRP A 260 -4.25 -15.32 -9.96
N LYS A 261 -5.44 -15.37 -9.33
CA LYS A 261 -5.85 -14.35 -8.36
C LYS A 261 -4.95 -14.36 -7.12
N SER A 262 -4.52 -15.53 -6.65
CA SER A 262 -3.58 -15.67 -5.52
C SER A 262 -2.19 -15.10 -5.85
N ILE A 263 -1.68 -15.35 -7.05
CA ILE A 263 -0.36 -14.88 -7.52
C ILE A 263 -0.33 -13.37 -7.80
N SER A 264 -1.46 -12.78 -8.20
CA SER A 264 -1.55 -11.37 -8.61
C SER A 264 -0.98 -10.41 -7.54
N GLY A 265 -1.24 -10.66 -6.26
CA GLY A 265 -0.73 -9.83 -5.16
C GLY A 265 0.81 -9.83 -5.07
N VAL A 266 1.44 -10.99 -5.24
CA VAL A 266 2.91 -11.13 -5.22
C VAL A 266 3.53 -10.43 -6.43
N ARG A 267 2.93 -10.61 -7.61
CA ARG A 267 3.43 -10.00 -8.86
C ARG A 267 3.40 -8.48 -8.82
N VAL A 268 2.31 -7.91 -8.31
CA VAL A 268 2.19 -6.46 -8.14
C VAL A 268 3.30 -5.93 -7.23
N ASN A 269 3.59 -6.62 -6.12
CA ASN A 269 4.69 -6.27 -5.23
C ASN A 269 6.05 -6.35 -5.93
N GLN A 270 6.36 -7.47 -6.59
CA GLN A 270 7.60 -7.66 -7.35
C GLN A 270 7.80 -6.57 -8.39
N CYS A 271 6.75 -6.23 -9.14
CA CYS A 271 6.78 -5.15 -10.11
C CYS A 271 7.03 -3.79 -9.46
N ILE A 272 6.32 -3.43 -8.40
CA ILE A 272 6.56 -2.15 -7.69
C ILE A 272 8.03 -2.05 -7.28
N LEU A 273 8.61 -3.13 -6.75
CA LEU A 273 10.00 -3.15 -6.27
C LEU A 273 11.03 -3.02 -7.40
N GLN A 274 10.76 -3.58 -8.59
CA GLN A 274 11.61 -3.37 -9.77
C GLN A 274 11.47 -1.96 -10.37
N LEU A 275 10.33 -1.30 -10.16
CA LEU A 275 9.99 -0.02 -10.76
C LEU A 275 10.38 1.21 -9.94
N VAL A 276 10.67 1.04 -8.64
CA VAL A 276 11.02 2.15 -7.76
C VAL A 276 12.53 2.44 -7.78
N PRO A 277 12.96 3.70 -7.99
CA PRO A 277 14.38 4.03 -8.12
C PRO A 277 15.15 3.99 -6.79
N ASN A 278 14.46 4.26 -5.68
CA ASN A 278 15.04 4.26 -4.34
C ASN A 278 14.08 3.56 -3.37
N LEU A 279 14.41 2.32 -3.01
CA LEU A 279 13.57 1.48 -2.17
C LEU A 279 13.35 2.06 -0.77
N LYS A 280 14.41 2.58 -0.14
CA LYS A 280 14.35 3.14 1.23
C LYS A 280 13.42 4.36 1.30
N ASN A 281 13.48 5.24 0.30
CA ASN A 281 12.60 6.40 0.20
C ASN A 281 11.16 6.01 -0.14
N PHE A 282 10.94 5.05 -1.06
CA PHE A 282 9.62 4.53 -1.37
C PHE A 282 8.93 3.96 -0.12
N GLN A 283 9.62 3.11 0.64
CA GLN A 283 9.07 2.51 1.85
C GLN A 283 8.76 3.56 2.92
N SER A 284 9.65 4.54 3.09
CA SER A 284 9.44 5.64 4.04
C SER A 284 8.23 6.48 3.65
N LEU A 285 8.10 6.84 2.36
CA LEU A 285 6.94 7.53 1.83
C LEU A 285 5.65 6.72 2.06
N LEU A 286 5.67 5.43 1.72
CA LEU A 286 4.50 4.56 1.86
C LEU A 286 4.06 4.43 3.33
N ARG A 287 5.00 4.35 4.28
CA ARG A 287 4.69 4.36 5.73
C ARG A 287 4.01 5.67 6.14
N CYS A 288 4.57 6.82 5.75
CA CYS A 288 3.98 8.13 6.03
C CYS A 288 2.56 8.23 5.46
N ILE A 289 2.37 7.89 4.19
CA ILE A 289 1.06 8.00 3.53
C ILE A 289 0.06 6.99 4.12
N LYS A 290 0.48 5.76 4.45
CA LYS A 290 -0.40 4.78 5.12
C LYS A 290 -0.80 5.26 6.51
N PHE A 291 0.12 5.83 7.27
CA PHE A 291 -0.15 6.41 8.59
C PHE A 291 -1.11 7.60 8.49
N TRP A 292 -0.86 8.53 7.58
CA TRP A 292 -1.78 9.62 7.24
C TRP A 292 -3.17 9.09 6.90
N ALA A 293 -3.29 8.14 5.96
CA ALA A 293 -4.57 7.64 5.51
C ALA A 293 -5.37 7.00 6.66
N LYS A 294 -4.70 6.26 7.56
CA LYS A 294 -5.31 5.71 8.77
C LYS A 294 -5.77 6.82 9.73
N ARG A 295 -4.89 7.76 10.10
CA ARG A 295 -5.22 8.87 11.03
C ARG A 295 -6.35 9.73 10.50
N ARG A 296 -6.38 9.97 9.18
CA ARG A 296 -7.39 10.78 8.51
C ARG A 296 -8.68 10.03 8.17
N GLY A 297 -8.78 8.75 8.49
CA GLY A 297 -9.99 7.94 8.27
C GLY A 297 -10.29 7.66 6.79
N VAL A 298 -9.27 7.70 5.92
CA VAL A 298 -9.38 7.47 4.46
C VAL A 298 -8.61 6.21 4.02
N TYR A 299 -8.42 5.26 4.94
CA TYR A 299 -7.83 3.95 4.70
C TYR A 299 -8.85 2.83 4.94
N GLY A 300 -8.95 1.89 4.01
CA GLY A 300 -9.78 0.69 4.14
C GLY A 300 -10.69 0.47 2.94
N ASN A 301 -10.33 -0.47 2.06
CA ASN A 301 -11.10 -0.75 0.85
C ASN A 301 -12.53 -1.25 1.16
N LEU A 302 -12.75 -2.00 2.24
CA LEU A 302 -14.10 -2.45 2.60
C LEU A 302 -15.02 -1.27 2.98
N PHE A 303 -14.47 -0.16 3.47
CA PHE A 303 -15.19 1.07 3.79
C PHE A 303 -15.29 2.04 2.61
N GLY A 304 -14.89 1.60 1.41
CA GLY A 304 -14.90 2.42 0.21
C GLY A 304 -13.78 3.46 0.13
N PHE A 305 -12.67 3.23 0.83
CA PHE A 305 -11.50 4.09 0.82
C PHE A 305 -10.26 3.43 0.17
N LEU A 306 -9.10 4.11 0.23
CA LEU A 306 -7.85 3.60 -0.31
C LEU A 306 -7.36 2.38 0.49
N GLY A 307 -7.09 1.29 -0.22
CA GLY A 307 -6.42 0.10 0.32
C GLY A 307 -4.90 0.18 0.24
N GLY A 308 -4.20 -0.80 0.84
CA GLY A 308 -2.73 -0.85 0.85
C GLY A 308 -2.09 -0.83 -0.55
N VAL A 309 -2.60 -1.63 -1.49
CA VAL A 309 -2.09 -1.66 -2.88
C VAL A 309 -2.29 -0.34 -3.61
N HIS A 310 -3.42 0.36 -3.36
CA HIS A 310 -3.67 1.68 -3.95
C HIS A 310 -2.59 2.67 -3.49
N LEU A 311 -2.34 2.74 -2.18
CA LEU A 311 -1.31 3.61 -1.62
C LEU A 311 0.10 3.26 -2.10
N ALA A 312 0.42 1.97 -2.24
CA ALA A 312 1.72 1.52 -2.73
C ALA A 312 1.97 1.98 -4.17
N ILE A 313 0.97 1.83 -5.07
CA ILE A 313 1.10 2.27 -6.46
C ILE A 313 1.19 3.80 -6.54
N LEU A 314 0.37 4.52 -5.78
CA LEU A 314 0.42 5.98 -5.72
C LEU A 314 1.78 6.48 -5.19
N ALA A 315 2.36 5.84 -4.17
CA ALA A 315 3.69 6.16 -3.67
C ALA A 315 4.79 5.86 -4.70
N ALA A 316 4.74 4.69 -5.35
CA ALA A 316 5.70 4.30 -6.39
C ALA A 316 5.67 5.28 -7.58
N PHE A 317 4.48 5.74 -7.96
CA PHE A 317 4.26 6.73 -9.02
C PHE A 317 5.02 8.04 -8.75
N ILE A 318 5.04 8.48 -7.48
CA ILE A 318 5.78 9.67 -7.04
C ILE A 318 7.27 9.40 -7.05
N CYS A 319 7.72 8.26 -6.53
CA CYS A 319 9.14 7.90 -6.53
C CYS A 319 9.73 7.85 -7.95
N GLN A 320 9.00 7.32 -8.94
CA GLN A 320 9.43 7.32 -10.35
C GLN A 320 9.65 8.72 -10.93
N ARG A 321 8.92 9.73 -10.44
CA ARG A 321 8.96 11.12 -10.94
C ARG A 321 9.91 12.02 -10.15
N SER A 322 10.49 11.52 -9.07
CA SER A 322 11.31 12.28 -8.14
C SER A 322 12.57 11.49 -7.74
N LEU A 323 13.37 11.14 -8.74
CA LEU A 323 14.48 10.17 -8.65
C LEU A 323 15.47 10.44 -7.49
N ASN A 324 15.71 11.70 -7.12
CA ASN A 324 16.67 12.11 -6.09
C ASN A 324 16.07 13.02 -4.99
N ALA A 325 14.74 13.01 -4.82
CA ALA A 325 14.10 13.83 -3.80
C ALA A 325 14.29 13.24 -2.38
N GLY A 326 14.47 14.10 -1.38
CA GLY A 326 14.35 13.71 0.02
C GLY A 326 12.92 13.31 0.37
N LEU A 327 12.78 12.67 1.55
CA LEU A 327 11.50 12.14 2.00
C LEU A 327 10.44 13.24 2.15
N SER A 328 10.82 14.42 2.60
CA SER A 328 9.88 15.53 2.80
C SER A 328 9.30 16.04 1.47
N ILE A 329 10.15 16.18 0.44
CA ILE A 329 9.71 16.52 -0.92
C ILE A 329 8.82 15.42 -1.51
N LEU A 330 9.13 14.14 -1.26
CA LEU A 330 8.28 13.04 -1.73
C LEU A 330 6.87 13.08 -1.12
N VAL A 331 6.76 13.36 0.18
CA VAL A 331 5.46 13.52 0.86
C VAL A 331 4.70 14.72 0.30
N MET A 332 5.36 15.87 0.12
CA MET A 332 4.74 17.04 -0.51
C MET A 332 4.26 16.71 -1.94
N SER A 333 5.13 16.08 -2.74
CA SER A 333 4.85 15.75 -4.14
C SER A 333 3.66 14.80 -4.27
N PHE A 334 3.48 13.89 -3.31
CA PHE A 334 2.31 13.02 -3.23
C PHE A 334 1.01 13.83 -3.12
N PHE A 335 0.92 14.73 -2.14
CA PHE A 335 -0.28 15.55 -1.98
C PHE A 335 -0.50 16.48 -3.15
N ASP A 336 0.58 17.07 -3.67
CA ASP A 336 0.51 17.98 -4.81
C ASP A 336 0.00 17.31 -6.08
N ALA A 337 0.51 16.12 -6.38
CA ALA A 337 0.08 15.35 -7.53
C ALA A 337 -1.38 14.94 -7.42
N PHE A 338 -1.78 14.35 -6.28
CA PHE A 338 -3.10 13.70 -6.18
C PHE A 338 -4.24 14.63 -5.76
N ALA A 339 -3.95 15.79 -5.14
CA ALA A 339 -4.94 16.85 -4.93
C ALA A 339 -5.34 17.51 -6.26
N GLY A 340 -4.37 17.71 -7.16
CA GLY A 340 -4.58 18.29 -8.48
C GLY A 340 -4.86 17.28 -9.60
N TRP A 341 -4.91 15.98 -9.30
CA TRP A 341 -5.05 14.94 -10.32
C TRP A 341 -6.42 15.03 -11.03
N PRO A 342 -6.46 14.93 -12.37
CA PRO A 342 -7.69 15.06 -13.15
C PRO A 342 -8.51 13.77 -13.11
N TRP A 343 -8.97 13.36 -11.94
CA TRP A 343 -9.86 12.19 -11.77
C TRP A 343 -11.11 12.32 -12.68
N PRO A 344 -11.54 11.24 -13.37
CA PRO A 344 -11.13 9.84 -13.21
C PRO A 344 -10.02 9.41 -14.19
N PHE A 345 -9.09 10.28 -14.58
CA PHE A 345 -7.93 9.83 -15.37
C PHE A 345 -7.11 8.80 -14.58
N PRO A 346 -6.71 7.66 -15.17
CA PRO A 346 -6.07 6.58 -14.43
C PRO A 346 -4.63 6.93 -14.03
N VAL A 347 -4.25 6.52 -12.81
CA VAL A 347 -2.85 6.52 -12.39
C VAL A 347 -2.20 5.20 -12.82
N ALA A 348 -1.11 5.27 -13.57
CA ALA A 348 -0.34 4.12 -14.02
C ALA A 348 1.17 4.36 -13.83
N LEU A 349 1.90 3.31 -13.43
CA LEU A 349 3.36 3.32 -13.36
C LEU A 349 3.96 3.23 -14.77
N GLN A 350 5.18 3.72 -14.93
CA GLN A 350 5.95 3.52 -16.15
C GLN A 350 6.60 2.14 -16.10
N ASP A 351 5.97 1.15 -16.72
CA ASP A 351 6.35 -0.27 -16.63
C ASP A 351 6.64 -0.93 -18.00
N GLY A 352 6.70 -0.12 -19.07
CA GLY A 352 6.97 -0.61 -20.43
C GLY A 352 5.80 -1.32 -21.12
N VAL A 353 4.68 -1.53 -20.43
CA VAL A 353 3.47 -2.12 -21.04
C VAL A 353 2.78 -1.06 -21.89
N MET A 354 2.52 -1.36 -23.17
CA MET A 354 1.85 -0.42 -24.06
C MET A 354 0.47 -0.02 -23.51
N GLN A 355 0.26 1.29 -23.42
CA GLN A 355 -1.01 1.87 -23.01
C GLN A 355 -1.98 1.76 -24.20
N ILE A 356 -2.77 0.68 -24.23
CA ILE A 356 -3.92 0.61 -25.13
C ILE A 356 -4.87 1.73 -24.67
N ARG A 357 -5.28 2.62 -25.58
CA ARG A 357 -6.36 3.58 -25.32
C ARG A 357 -7.62 2.76 -25.04
N GLU A 358 -7.97 2.59 -23.77
CA GLU A 358 -9.23 1.97 -23.37
C GLU A 358 -10.38 2.89 -23.77
N ASP A 359 -11.42 2.31 -24.38
CA ASP A 359 -12.71 2.97 -24.51
C ASP A 359 -13.28 3.15 -23.10
N PHE A 360 -13.32 4.39 -22.61
CA PHE A 360 -13.73 4.76 -21.25
C PHE A 360 -15.21 4.51 -20.92
N ASN A 361 -15.90 3.67 -21.70
CA ASN A 361 -17.35 3.53 -21.62
C ASN A 361 -17.85 2.51 -20.60
N GLU A 362 -17.01 1.65 -20.00
CA GLU A 362 -17.57 0.53 -19.24
C GLU A 362 -17.48 0.55 -17.72
N ARG A 363 -16.62 1.31 -17.02
CA ARG A 363 -16.67 1.34 -15.53
C ARG A 363 -16.29 2.69 -14.92
N ARG A 364 -17.30 3.42 -14.43
CA ARG A 364 -17.21 4.70 -13.69
C ARG A 364 -16.50 4.55 -12.33
N SER A 365 -15.22 4.16 -12.32
CA SER A 365 -14.39 4.23 -11.12
C SER A 365 -14.06 5.70 -10.83
N TRP A 366 -14.24 6.14 -9.58
CA TRP A 366 -13.93 7.51 -9.17
C TRP A 366 -12.43 7.80 -9.14
N MET A 367 -11.63 6.78 -8.81
CA MET A 367 -10.16 6.87 -8.73
C MET A 367 -9.52 5.61 -9.32
N PRO A 368 -9.46 5.49 -10.66
CA PRO A 368 -8.84 4.33 -11.29
C PRO A 368 -7.32 4.35 -11.09
N ILE A 369 -6.80 3.23 -10.62
CA ILE A 369 -5.37 3.00 -10.37
C ILE A 369 -5.05 1.67 -11.04
N ARG A 370 -4.11 1.67 -11.97
CA ARG A 370 -3.74 0.49 -12.74
C ARG A 370 -2.72 -0.36 -11.99
N LEU A 371 -2.89 -1.67 -12.01
CA LEU A 371 -1.91 -2.62 -11.48
C LEU A 371 -0.69 -2.67 -12.43
N PRO A 372 0.54 -2.55 -11.91
CA PRO A 372 1.75 -2.59 -12.74
C PRO A 372 1.96 -3.98 -13.35
N CYS A 373 2.61 -4.02 -14.51
CA CYS A 373 2.90 -5.25 -15.28
C CYS A 373 1.64 -6.03 -15.71
N THR A 374 0.47 -5.40 -15.67
CA THR A 374 -0.81 -5.98 -16.10
C THR A 374 -1.64 -4.95 -16.86
N TYR A 375 -2.76 -5.39 -17.44
CA TYR A 375 -3.81 -4.52 -17.99
C TYR A 375 -4.96 -4.27 -17.00
N GLU A 376 -4.88 -4.81 -15.78
CA GLU A 376 -5.97 -4.75 -14.81
C GLU A 376 -5.89 -3.48 -13.95
N HIS A 377 -7.04 -3.03 -13.46
CA HIS A 377 -7.13 -1.95 -12.47
C HIS A 377 -7.28 -2.52 -11.06
N CYS A 378 -6.81 -1.80 -10.05
CA CYS A 378 -7.10 -2.10 -8.66
C CYS A 378 -8.60 -2.19 -8.44
N GLN A 379 -9.04 -3.24 -7.75
CA GLN A 379 -10.42 -3.33 -7.29
C GLN A 379 -10.67 -2.22 -6.26
N SER A 380 -11.58 -1.31 -6.60
CA SER A 380 -11.90 -0.14 -5.78
C SER A 380 -13.36 -0.14 -5.38
N ASN A 381 -13.60 0.03 -4.09
CA ASN A 381 -14.93 0.25 -3.52
C ASN A 381 -15.24 1.74 -3.31
N ILE A 382 -14.48 2.65 -3.94
CA ILE A 382 -14.70 4.10 -3.80
C ILE A 382 -16.06 4.50 -4.39
N THR A 383 -16.79 5.30 -3.63
CA THR A 383 -18.12 5.86 -3.92
C THR A 383 -18.01 7.38 -4.07
N ARG A 384 -19.12 8.07 -4.36
CA ARG A 384 -19.09 9.53 -4.53
C ARG A 384 -18.65 10.26 -3.25
N SER A 385 -19.16 9.83 -2.11
CA SER A 385 -18.91 10.44 -0.80
C SER A 385 -17.49 10.14 -0.35
N THR A 386 -17.05 8.89 -0.47
CA THR A 386 -15.68 8.52 -0.07
C THR A 386 -14.64 9.14 -1.00
N PHE A 387 -14.92 9.28 -2.30
CA PHE A 387 -14.09 10.06 -3.22
C PHE A 387 -13.93 11.51 -2.77
N ASN A 388 -15.04 12.20 -2.45
CA ASN A 388 -15.01 13.58 -1.99
C ASN A 388 -14.24 13.73 -0.67
N ARG A 389 -14.35 12.75 0.23
CA ARG A 389 -13.56 12.68 1.47
C ARG A 389 -12.06 12.52 1.19
N ILE A 390 -11.66 11.56 0.35
CA ILE A 390 -10.26 11.38 -0.05
C ILE A 390 -9.72 12.66 -0.68
N LYS A 391 -10.45 13.25 -1.63
CA LYS A 391 -10.05 14.49 -2.31
C LYS A 391 -9.89 15.66 -1.34
N GLY A 392 -10.81 15.81 -0.38
CA GLY A 392 -10.72 16.83 0.67
C GLY A 392 -9.47 16.67 1.54
N GLU A 393 -9.14 15.44 1.96
CA GLU A 393 -7.94 15.18 2.77
C GLU A 393 -6.65 15.34 1.95
N LEU A 394 -6.65 15.03 0.65
CA LEU A 394 -5.51 15.28 -0.24
C LEU A 394 -5.24 16.78 -0.40
N VAL A 395 -6.29 17.59 -0.62
CA VAL A 395 -6.18 19.06 -0.69
C VAL A 395 -5.70 19.64 0.64
N ARG A 396 -6.21 19.12 1.77
CA ARG A 396 -5.71 19.50 3.10
C ARG A 396 -4.22 19.21 3.25
N GLY A 397 -3.79 17.99 2.89
CA GLY A 397 -2.38 17.60 2.93
C GLY A 397 -1.51 18.52 2.08
N GLN A 398 -1.97 18.83 0.86
CA GLN A 398 -1.30 19.78 -0.05
C GLN A 398 -1.13 21.15 0.62
N ASN A 399 -2.20 21.69 1.21
CA ASN A 399 -2.13 23.00 1.87
C ASN A 399 -1.13 23.00 3.03
N ILE A 400 -1.13 21.97 3.88
CA ILE A 400 -0.19 21.85 4.99
C ILE A 400 1.25 21.75 4.47
N THR A 401 1.52 20.90 3.48
CA THR A 401 2.88 20.70 2.98
C THR A 401 3.41 21.86 2.13
N ARG A 402 2.54 22.60 1.43
CA ARG A 402 2.93 23.78 0.60
C ARG A 402 3.24 25.03 1.40
N VAL A 403 2.52 25.24 2.51
CA VAL A 403 2.72 26.38 3.42
C VAL A 403 4.17 26.44 3.95
N GLY A 404 4.92 25.35 3.87
CA GLY A 404 6.33 25.30 4.23
C GLY A 404 7.35 25.67 3.14
N LEU A 405 6.99 25.85 1.85
CA LEU A 405 8.00 26.05 0.78
C LEU A 405 7.81 27.35 -0.02
N LEU A 406 6.61 27.95 0.02
CA LEU A 406 6.26 29.14 -0.77
C LEU A 406 5.21 29.98 -0.03
N ASP A 407 5.53 30.55 1.14
CA ASP A 407 4.67 31.61 1.70
C ASP A 407 4.97 32.91 0.95
N THR A 408 4.28 33.15 -0.17
CA THR A 408 4.30 34.41 -0.93
C THR A 408 3.44 35.47 -0.23
N ARG A 409 3.62 35.68 1.08
CA ARG A 409 3.17 36.93 1.72
C ARG A 409 4.24 37.98 1.48
N PRO A 410 3.88 39.22 1.08
CA PRO A 410 4.86 40.24 0.79
C PRO A 410 5.66 40.57 2.05
N VAL A 411 6.91 40.11 2.06
CA VAL A 411 7.92 40.44 3.08
C VAL A 411 8.37 41.88 2.83
N PHE A 412 7.51 42.86 3.16
CA PHE A 412 7.84 44.28 3.04
C PHE A 412 8.62 44.82 4.24
N PHE A 413 9.03 43.97 5.19
CA PHE A 413 9.76 44.44 6.37
C PHE A 413 10.72 43.40 6.94
N MET A 414 11.82 43.11 6.26
CA MET A 414 13.06 42.64 6.90
C MET A 414 14.22 42.73 5.92
N MET A 415 14.94 43.85 5.95
CA MET A 415 16.20 44.00 5.21
C MET A 415 17.19 44.81 6.04
N THR A 416 17.56 44.26 7.20
CA THR A 416 18.83 44.55 7.89
C THR A 416 19.09 43.38 8.84
N PHE A 417 20.34 42.88 8.84
CA PHE A 417 20.88 41.73 9.60
C PHE A 417 20.84 40.37 8.87
N TYR A 418 21.84 40.22 7.99
CA TYR A 418 22.40 38.94 7.55
C TYR A 418 23.09 38.26 8.74
N ASP A 419 22.55 37.11 9.15
CA ASP A 419 23.22 35.95 9.78
C ASP A 419 22.20 35.00 10.47
N ASP A 420 20.92 35.40 10.56
CA ASP A 420 19.84 34.61 11.20
C ASP A 420 18.82 34.00 10.19
N LEU A 421 19.07 34.12 8.89
CA LEU A 421 18.09 33.79 7.83
C LEU A 421 18.00 32.28 7.52
N THR A 422 19.01 31.49 7.89
CA THR A 422 19.02 30.03 7.68
C THR A 422 18.08 29.28 8.63
N LEU A 423 17.68 29.89 9.74
CA LEU A 423 16.72 29.34 10.70
C LEU A 423 15.26 29.72 10.39
N ASN A 424 15.01 30.81 9.67
CA ASN A 424 13.68 31.41 9.49
C ASN A 424 12.97 31.05 8.17
N LEU A 425 13.65 30.40 7.21
CA LEU A 425 13.03 29.88 5.97
C LEU A 425 12.43 28.48 6.15
N LEU A 426 12.90 27.75 7.16
CA LEU A 426 12.09 26.74 7.81
C LEU A 426 11.04 27.52 8.60
N ARG A 427 9.75 27.31 8.35
CA ARG A 427 8.77 27.54 9.42
C ARG A 427 9.29 26.80 10.67
N PRO A 428 9.70 27.48 11.76
CA PRO A 428 10.05 26.80 13.01
C PRO A 428 8.84 26.02 13.57
N ASP A 429 7.65 26.33 13.05
CA ASP A 429 6.33 25.82 13.40
C ASP A 429 5.78 24.77 12.42
N PHE A 430 6.52 24.30 11.39
CA PHE A 430 6.01 23.19 10.58
C PHE A 430 6.04 21.90 11.41
N ASP A 431 4.86 21.49 11.86
CA ASP A 431 4.67 20.29 12.66
C ASP A 431 4.10 19.16 11.81
N TRP A 432 4.78 18.02 11.79
CA TRP A 432 4.25 16.79 11.19
C TRP A 432 2.96 16.35 11.88
N GLY A 433 2.78 16.71 13.16
CA GLY A 433 1.55 16.56 13.93
C GLY A 433 0.33 17.12 13.21
N ASP A 434 0.43 18.28 12.57
CA ASP A 434 -0.68 18.86 11.80
C ASP A 434 -1.06 17.95 10.64
N LEU A 435 -0.09 17.42 9.88
CA LEU A 435 -0.37 16.56 8.74
C LEU A 435 -1.06 15.25 9.18
N PHE A 436 -0.59 14.66 10.28
CA PHE A 436 -0.97 13.34 10.77
C PHE A 436 -1.98 13.34 11.94
N GLU A 437 -2.57 14.49 12.26
CA GLU A 437 -3.57 14.59 13.33
C GLU A 437 -4.78 13.65 13.03
N PRO A 438 -5.39 13.01 14.03
CA PRO A 438 -6.59 12.20 13.83
C PRO A 438 -7.77 12.99 13.25
N PHE A 439 -8.58 12.36 12.38
CA PHE A 439 -9.80 12.98 11.90
C PHE A 439 -10.85 13.07 13.01
N VAL A 440 -11.37 14.28 13.25
CA VAL A 440 -12.27 14.55 14.38
C VAL A 440 -13.74 14.38 13.98
N TYR A 441 -14.18 13.14 13.76
CA TYR A 441 -15.55 12.80 13.37
C TYR A 441 -16.62 13.52 14.19
N ARG A 442 -16.47 13.56 15.52
CA ARG A 442 -17.43 14.15 16.47
C ARG A 442 -17.69 15.64 16.23
N LYS A 443 -16.67 16.40 15.80
CA LYS A 443 -16.80 17.83 15.53
C LYS A 443 -17.30 18.08 14.11
N THR A 444 -17.01 17.17 13.19
CA THR A 444 -17.38 17.30 11.79
C THR A 444 -18.84 16.97 11.52
N TYR A 445 -19.38 15.93 12.17
CA TYR A 445 -20.72 15.43 11.88
C TYR A 445 -21.69 15.60 13.05
N PRO A 446 -22.89 16.17 12.83
CA PRO A 446 -23.90 16.33 13.88
C PRO A 446 -24.66 15.04 14.18
N ARG A 447 -24.73 14.12 13.22
CA ARG A 447 -25.48 12.85 13.30
C ARG A 447 -24.61 11.71 12.80
N PHE A 448 -24.83 10.53 13.36
CA PHE A 448 -24.16 9.30 12.96
C PHE A 448 -25.16 8.18 12.73
N LEU A 449 -24.88 7.34 11.75
CA LEU A 449 -25.44 6.00 11.66
C LEU A 449 -24.61 5.08 12.56
N LYS A 450 -25.22 4.58 13.64
CA LYS A 450 -24.67 3.49 14.46
C LYS A 450 -25.05 2.16 13.79
N ILE A 451 -24.04 1.37 13.45
CA ILE A 451 -24.19 0.00 12.94
C ILE A 451 -23.73 -0.93 14.06
N TYR A 452 -24.65 -1.71 14.64
CA TYR A 452 -24.35 -2.69 15.69
C TYR A 452 -24.47 -4.10 15.12
N LEU A 453 -23.46 -4.93 15.39
CA LEU A 453 -23.37 -6.32 14.96
C LEU A 453 -23.08 -7.22 16.17
N SER A 454 -23.87 -8.27 16.37
CA SER A 454 -23.63 -9.28 17.40
C SER A 454 -23.84 -10.70 16.88
N ALA A 455 -23.28 -11.70 17.56
CA ALA A 455 -23.49 -13.11 17.31
C ALA A 455 -23.36 -13.87 18.64
N GLY A 456 -23.87 -15.11 18.68
CA GLY A 456 -23.92 -15.89 19.92
C GLY A 456 -22.54 -16.34 20.43
N GLU A 457 -21.61 -16.62 19.52
CA GLU A 457 -20.24 -17.05 19.83
C GLU A 457 -19.22 -16.06 19.25
N LYS A 458 -18.02 -16.02 19.84
CA LYS A 458 -16.97 -15.07 19.46
C LYS A 458 -16.45 -15.30 18.03
N ASP A 459 -16.26 -16.56 17.65
CA ASP A 459 -15.73 -16.90 16.32
C ASP A 459 -16.79 -16.63 15.24
N ASP A 460 -18.04 -16.99 15.51
CA ASP A 460 -19.19 -16.63 14.66
C ASP A 460 -19.33 -15.11 14.49
N LEU A 461 -19.02 -14.32 15.54
CA LEU A 461 -19.06 -12.86 15.49
C LEU A 461 -18.00 -12.30 14.54
N VAL A 462 -16.78 -12.83 14.57
CA VAL A 462 -15.69 -12.37 13.68
C VAL A 462 -16.05 -12.63 12.22
N ASP A 463 -16.55 -13.83 11.91
CA ASP A 463 -16.97 -14.20 10.56
C ASP A 463 -18.17 -13.36 10.09
N TRP A 464 -19.16 -13.19 10.95
CA TRP A 464 -20.34 -12.37 10.68
C TRP A 464 -19.96 -10.92 10.36
N VAL A 465 -19.09 -10.33 11.18
CA VAL A 465 -18.62 -8.95 11.00
C VAL A 465 -17.80 -8.83 9.71
N GLY A 466 -16.92 -9.79 9.41
CA GLY A 466 -16.17 -9.85 8.15
C GLY A 466 -17.09 -9.91 6.92
N TRP A 467 -18.12 -10.74 6.98
CA TRP A 467 -19.12 -10.85 5.93
C TRP A 467 -19.90 -9.56 5.72
N VAL A 468 -20.38 -8.93 6.78
CA VAL A 468 -21.10 -7.65 6.69
C VAL A 468 -20.21 -6.54 6.13
N LYS A 469 -18.95 -6.45 6.57
CA LYS A 469 -17.95 -5.49 6.05
C LYS A 469 -17.76 -5.63 4.54
N SER A 470 -17.75 -6.86 4.02
CA SER A 470 -17.62 -7.10 2.57
C SER A 470 -18.71 -6.44 1.72
N ARG A 471 -19.87 -6.13 2.34
CA ARG A 471 -21.04 -5.52 1.70
C ARG A 471 -21.25 -4.04 2.05
N PHE A 472 -20.40 -3.44 2.89
CA PHE A 472 -20.52 -2.03 3.29
C PHE A 472 -20.62 -1.06 2.13
N ARG A 473 -19.96 -1.33 1.00
CA ARG A 473 -20.15 -0.53 -0.23
C ARG A 473 -21.62 -0.39 -0.62
N SER A 474 -22.42 -1.46 -0.54
CA SER A 474 -23.85 -1.41 -0.89
C SER A 474 -24.66 -0.53 0.07
N LEU A 475 -24.31 -0.53 1.36
CA LEU A 475 -24.91 0.35 2.37
C LEU A 475 -24.54 1.81 2.11
N ILE A 476 -23.26 2.10 1.82
CA ILE A 476 -22.79 3.46 1.47
C ILE A 476 -23.57 3.99 0.26
N LEU A 477 -23.67 3.19 -0.82
CA LEU A 477 -24.43 3.57 -2.01
C LEU A 477 -25.91 3.83 -1.71
N LYS A 478 -26.53 3.03 -0.82
CA LYS A 478 -27.92 3.27 -0.42
C LYS A 478 -28.05 4.57 0.38
N LEU A 479 -27.12 4.85 1.29
CA LEU A 479 -27.11 6.09 2.05
C LEU A 479 -26.86 7.32 1.16
N GLU A 480 -26.04 7.21 0.12
CA GLU A 480 -25.86 8.26 -0.88
C GLU A 480 -27.13 8.57 -1.67
N ASP A 481 -27.92 7.54 -1.95
CA ASP A 481 -29.22 7.65 -2.63
C ASP A 481 -30.25 8.34 -1.72
N VAL A 482 -30.36 7.94 -0.45
CA VAL A 482 -31.41 8.45 0.46
C VAL A 482 -31.04 9.68 1.30
N GLN A 483 -29.75 9.91 1.58
CA GLN A 483 -29.24 11.03 2.38
C GLN A 483 -28.31 11.97 1.60
N GLY A 484 -27.92 11.60 0.37
CA GLY A 484 -27.01 12.37 -0.46
C GLY A 484 -25.53 12.17 -0.13
N PHE A 485 -25.20 11.89 1.13
CA PHE A 485 -23.82 11.79 1.64
C PHE A 485 -23.70 10.82 2.81
N CYS A 486 -22.60 10.08 2.85
CA CYS A 486 -22.18 9.24 3.97
C CYS A 486 -20.65 9.25 4.11
N ASP A 487 -20.14 9.47 5.31
CA ASP A 487 -18.71 9.31 5.63
C ASP A 487 -18.49 8.08 6.53
N PRO A 488 -18.12 6.92 5.96
CA PRO A 488 -18.01 5.69 6.72
C PRO A 488 -16.76 5.69 7.60
N ASN A 489 -16.86 5.95 8.90
CA ASN A 489 -15.71 5.82 9.81
C ASN A 489 -15.21 4.36 9.84
N PRO A 490 -13.95 4.09 9.46
CA PRO A 490 -13.39 2.74 9.49
C PRO A 490 -13.10 2.21 10.90
N THR A 491 -13.16 3.04 11.94
CA THR A 491 -12.88 2.63 13.32
C THR A 491 -13.97 1.71 13.87
N GLU A 492 -13.54 0.60 14.45
CA GLU A 492 -14.38 -0.42 15.06
C GLU A 492 -14.36 -0.27 16.57
N TYR A 493 -15.53 -0.31 17.19
CA TYR A 493 -15.69 -0.21 18.64
C TYR A 493 -16.27 -1.52 19.15
N VAL A 494 -15.85 -1.96 20.34
CA VAL A 494 -16.45 -3.10 21.01
C VAL A 494 -17.42 -2.56 22.05
N GLU A 495 -18.68 -2.98 21.95
CA GLU A 495 -19.70 -2.71 22.96
C GLU A 495 -19.81 -3.97 23.83
N THR A 496 -19.11 -3.97 24.97
CA THR A 496 -19.37 -4.93 26.05
C THR A 496 -20.57 -4.40 26.81
N GLY A 497 -21.70 -5.06 26.66
CA GLY A 497 -22.94 -4.64 27.27
C GLY A 497 -22.87 -4.48 28.79
N ASP A 498 -23.64 -3.53 29.33
CA ASP A 498 -24.26 -3.76 30.65
C ASP A 498 -25.05 -5.08 30.58
N ILE A 499 -25.27 -5.71 31.74
CA ILE A 499 -25.73 -7.09 32.06
C ILE A 499 -26.79 -7.75 31.12
N GLU A 500 -27.45 -7.01 30.22
CA GLU A 500 -28.48 -7.47 29.28
C GLU A 500 -28.09 -7.43 27.77
N THR A 501 -26.90 -6.95 27.40
CA THR A 501 -26.50 -6.82 25.98
C THR A 501 -25.37 -7.75 25.57
N GLU A 502 -25.59 -8.53 24.51
CA GLU A 502 -24.59 -9.43 23.91
C GLU A 502 -23.35 -8.62 23.47
N PRO A 503 -22.13 -9.17 23.61
CA PRO A 503 -20.92 -8.52 23.10
C PRO A 503 -21.04 -8.33 21.58
N GLY A 504 -20.73 -7.13 21.11
CA GLY A 504 -20.90 -6.79 19.69
C GLY A 504 -19.92 -5.75 19.18
N PHE A 505 -19.78 -5.70 17.86
CA PHE A 505 -19.00 -4.68 17.16
C PHE A 505 -19.89 -3.52 16.73
N VAL A 506 -19.36 -2.31 16.83
CA VAL A 506 -20.07 -1.08 16.52
C VAL A 506 -19.25 -0.20 15.58
N PHE A 507 -19.95 0.40 14.61
CA PHE A 507 -19.40 1.41 13.70
C PHE A 507 -20.26 2.67 13.76
N TYR A 508 -19.62 3.84 13.63
CA TYR A 508 -20.29 5.13 13.65
C TYR A 508 -19.98 5.91 12.37
N TRP A 509 -20.91 5.93 11.42
CA TRP A 509 -20.71 6.60 10.14
C TRP A 509 -21.29 8.01 10.16
N GLY A 510 -20.48 9.00 9.75
CA GLY A 510 -20.85 10.40 9.72
C GLY A 510 -21.93 10.67 8.69
N LEU A 511 -22.99 11.36 9.12
CA LEU A 511 -24.08 11.78 8.24
C LEU A 511 -24.19 13.30 8.23
N ASN A 512 -24.42 13.87 7.05
CA ASN A 512 -24.68 15.29 6.95
C ASN A 512 -26.10 15.65 7.45
N PRO A 513 -26.30 16.87 7.95
CA PRO A 513 -27.62 17.42 8.19
C PRO A 513 -28.27 17.83 6.84
N SER A 514 -28.79 16.87 6.06
CA SER A 514 -29.35 17.18 4.73
C SER A 514 -30.88 17.05 4.66
N ARG A 515 -31.52 18.21 4.42
CA ARG A 515 -32.84 18.61 3.86
C ARG A 515 -34.09 17.71 3.82
N LEU A 516 -34.04 16.39 3.94
CA LEU A 516 -35.23 15.54 3.81
C LEU A 516 -35.80 15.17 5.18
N ALA A 517 -37.01 15.64 5.47
CA ALA A 517 -37.80 15.33 6.66
C ALA A 517 -38.22 13.84 6.81
N ARG A 518 -37.72 12.93 5.96
CA ARG A 518 -38.14 11.52 5.90
C ARG A 518 -36.98 10.55 5.71
N PHE A 519 -35.89 10.70 6.47
CA PHE A 519 -34.92 9.62 6.58
C PHE A 519 -35.50 8.50 7.44
N ASN A 520 -35.85 7.37 6.82
CA ASN A 520 -36.27 6.17 7.53
C ASN A 520 -35.11 5.17 7.54
N VAL A 521 -34.51 4.96 8.72
CA VAL A 521 -33.38 4.04 8.90
C VAL A 521 -33.79 2.58 8.73
N ASP A 522 -35.04 2.24 9.09
CA ASP A 522 -35.55 0.87 9.02
C ASP A 522 -35.62 0.40 7.56
N LEU A 523 -35.99 1.28 6.62
CA LEU A 523 -35.97 0.95 5.18
C LEU A 523 -34.56 0.71 4.64
N VAL A 524 -33.55 1.40 5.21
CA VAL A 524 -32.15 1.20 4.84
C VAL A 524 -31.63 -0.11 5.44
N GLU A 525 -32.03 -0.42 6.68
CA GLU A 525 -31.74 -1.69 7.36
C GLU A 525 -32.32 -2.86 6.58
N ASP A 526 -33.61 -2.82 6.22
CA ASP A 526 -34.29 -3.85 5.44
C ASP A 526 -33.62 -4.09 4.07
N TYR A 527 -33.25 -3.00 3.39
CA TYR A 527 -32.53 -3.08 2.11
C TYR A 527 -31.18 -3.77 2.29
N PHE A 528 -30.41 -3.36 3.30
CA PHE A 528 -29.08 -3.89 3.52
C PHE A 528 -29.12 -5.34 4.02
N TRP A 529 -30.09 -5.67 4.87
CA TRP A 529 -30.33 -7.03 5.36
C TRP A 529 -30.58 -8.00 4.22
N LYS A 530 -31.41 -7.64 3.23
CA LYS A 530 -31.62 -8.45 2.01
C LYS A 530 -30.34 -8.71 1.22
N ASN A 531 -29.39 -7.78 1.25
CA ASN A 531 -28.08 -7.94 0.59
C ASN A 531 -27.17 -8.90 1.38
N ILE A 532 -27.22 -8.82 2.71
CA ILE A 532 -26.38 -9.64 3.60
C ILE A 532 -26.86 -11.10 3.66
N THR A 533 -28.17 -11.34 3.70
CA THR A 533 -28.73 -12.71 3.79
C THR A 533 -28.56 -13.50 2.49
N ASN A 534 -28.26 -12.84 1.38
CA ASN A 534 -27.97 -13.51 0.12
C ASN A 534 -26.53 -14.09 0.12
N GLY A 535 -26.45 -15.43 0.13
CA GLY A 535 -25.22 -16.19 -0.09
C GLY A 535 -24.32 -16.38 1.13
N TYR A 536 -24.77 -16.04 2.35
CA TYR A 536 -23.99 -16.32 3.56
C TYR A 536 -24.15 -17.77 3.98
N GLN A 537 -23.04 -18.46 4.20
CA GLN A 537 -23.03 -19.89 4.57
C GLN A 537 -22.81 -20.13 6.07
N GLY A 538 -22.45 -19.09 6.85
CA GLY A 538 -22.21 -19.19 8.30
C GLY A 538 -23.46 -18.92 9.15
N LYS A 539 -23.31 -18.97 10.48
CA LYS A 539 -24.38 -18.61 11.42
C LYS A 539 -24.67 -17.11 11.32
N VAL A 540 -25.88 -16.75 10.90
CA VAL A 540 -26.31 -15.35 10.76
C VAL A 540 -26.37 -14.68 12.14
N GLY A 541 -25.60 -13.61 12.31
CA GLY A 541 -25.65 -12.78 13.51
C GLY A 541 -26.79 -11.76 13.47
N LYS A 542 -26.90 -10.92 14.50
CA LYS A 542 -27.83 -9.79 14.54
C LYS A 542 -27.18 -8.54 13.94
N MET A 543 -27.98 -7.70 13.31
CA MET A 543 -27.59 -6.36 12.86
C MET A 543 -28.67 -5.36 13.28
N ARG A 544 -28.24 -4.16 13.69
CA ARG A 544 -29.16 -3.04 13.92
C ARG A 544 -28.53 -1.72 13.47
N LEU A 545 -29.30 -0.92 12.75
CA LEU A 545 -28.97 0.41 12.29
C LEU A 545 -29.77 1.44 13.10
N THR A 546 -29.09 2.40 13.72
CA THR A 546 -29.78 3.47 14.47
C THR A 546 -29.14 4.82 14.20
N ILE A 547 -29.94 5.89 14.29
CA ILE A 547 -29.42 7.26 14.17
C ILE A 547 -29.16 7.83 15.55
N VAL A 548 -27.91 8.22 15.77
CA VAL A 548 -27.47 8.83 17.02
C VAL A 548 -26.99 10.26 16.78
N GLN A 549 -27.26 11.15 17.73
CA GLN A 549 -26.70 12.50 17.73
C GLN A 549 -25.29 12.48 18.30
N ALA A 550 -24.43 13.40 17.83
CA ALA A 550 -23.02 13.50 18.23
C ALA A 550 -22.78 13.55 19.75
N PHE A 551 -23.76 14.05 20.54
CA PHE A 551 -23.64 14.13 22.00
C PHE A 551 -23.89 12.78 22.72
N LYS A 552 -24.66 11.85 22.13
CA LYS A 552 -24.97 10.54 22.73
C LYS A 552 -23.92 9.47 22.45
N ALA A 553 -23.12 9.64 21.39
CA ALA A 553 -21.94 8.79 21.13
C ALA A 553 -20.84 8.92 22.21
N ALA A 554 -20.97 9.89 23.13
CA ALA A 554 -19.97 10.25 24.13
C ALA A 554 -19.76 9.24 25.28
N LYS A 555 -20.58 8.19 25.44
CA LYS A 555 -20.41 7.22 26.53
C LYS A 555 -19.37 6.12 26.24
N GLN A 556 -18.81 6.05 25.03
CA GLN A 556 -17.97 4.90 24.58
C GLN A 556 -16.57 5.31 24.07
N HIS A 557 -16.14 6.55 24.32
CA HIS A 557 -14.84 7.09 23.87
C HIS A 557 -13.82 7.28 25.00
N LYS A 558 -13.89 6.47 26.07
CA LYS A 558 -12.83 6.38 27.07
C LYS A 558 -12.01 5.13 26.88
#